data_AF-A0A2H3CYZ6-F1
#
_entry.id   AF-A0A2H3CYZ6-F1
#
_cell.length_a   1.000
_cell.length_b   1.000
_cell.length_c   1.000
_cell.angle_alpha   90.00
_cell.angle_beta   90.00
_cell.angle_gamma   90.00
#
_symmetry.space_group_name_H-M   'P 1'
#
loop_
_entity.id
_entity.type
_entity.pdbx_description
1 polymer ?
#
loop_
_entity_poly.entity_id
_entity_poly.type
_entity_poly.pdbx_seq_one_letter_code
_entity_poly.pdbx_strand_id
1 'polypeptide(L)'
;MYSVLRAMGVLEYFGHCGYRPWMVEIIVGYLFTLGHSSKTSLDASVQQEYISYLHEPDNLFTTCSILAIGKSDIPGNHCRKEIKENILVLVRVWRDAPVWDECRCRLQQLLETDCIGFFYQQADVSGIRRTALSGDEITQQRECICIAIETLNAFFSDWSYNRSV
;
A
#
# COMPACT_ATOMS: atom_id res chain seq x y z
N MET A 1 6.13 13.73 -13.41
CA MET A 1 6.11 12.36 -12.83
C MET A 1 4.76 12.05 -12.17
N TYR A 2 4.18 12.97 -11.39
CA TYR A 2 2.90 12.75 -10.69
C TYR A 2 1.67 12.65 -11.61
N SER A 3 1.58 13.53 -12.62
CA SER A 3 0.56 13.42 -13.69
C SER A 3 0.71 12.12 -14.48
N VAL A 4 1.90 11.52 -14.51
CA VAL A 4 2.20 10.28 -15.21
C VAL A 4 1.69 9.06 -14.43
N LEU A 5 1.71 9.08 -13.09
CA LEU A 5 1.16 7.99 -12.27
C LEU A 5 -0.35 7.84 -12.46
N ARG A 6 -1.10 8.95 -12.45
CA ARG A 6 -2.54 8.94 -12.72
C ARG A 6 -2.84 8.77 -14.21
N ALA A 7 -2.18 9.51 -15.11
CA ALA A 7 -2.48 9.45 -16.54
C ALA A 7 -2.14 8.11 -17.20
N MET A 8 -1.24 7.32 -16.59
CA MET A 8 -0.94 5.96 -17.07
C MET A 8 -1.63 4.86 -16.25
N GLY A 9 -2.49 5.20 -15.29
CA GLY A 9 -3.17 4.22 -14.44
C GLY A 9 -2.18 3.30 -13.71
N VAL A 10 -1.13 3.88 -13.14
CA VAL A 10 0.03 3.11 -12.66
C VAL A 10 -0.33 2.25 -11.46
N LEU A 11 -1.25 2.68 -10.59
CA LEU A 11 -1.72 1.84 -9.48
C LEU A 11 -2.59 0.71 -9.99
N GLU A 12 -3.48 0.95 -10.96
CA GLU A 12 -4.24 -0.13 -11.60
C GLU A 12 -3.28 -1.14 -12.25
N TYR A 13 -2.24 -0.66 -12.94
CA TYR A 13 -1.20 -1.51 -13.53
C TYR A 13 -0.41 -2.30 -12.46
N PHE A 14 0.03 -1.65 -11.39
CA PHE A 14 0.78 -2.31 -10.31
C PHE A 14 -0.08 -3.33 -9.57
N GLY A 15 -1.39 -3.11 -9.46
CA GLY A 15 -2.35 -4.06 -8.89
C GLY A 15 -2.36 -5.41 -9.61
N HIS A 16 -1.88 -5.46 -10.85
CA HIS A 16 -1.73 -6.69 -11.63
C HIS A 16 -0.34 -7.32 -11.56
N CYS A 17 0.63 -6.70 -10.89
CA CYS A 17 2.00 -7.17 -10.78
C CYS A 17 2.32 -7.77 -9.39
N GLY A 18 3.38 -8.58 -9.32
CA GLY A 18 3.89 -9.21 -8.09
C GLY A 18 4.67 -8.28 -7.15
N TYR A 19 4.11 -7.09 -6.86
CA TYR A 19 4.57 -6.05 -5.93
C TYR A 19 6.08 -6.07 -5.62
N ARG A 20 6.85 -5.26 -6.34
CA ARG A 20 8.32 -5.26 -6.32
C ARG A 20 8.92 -4.17 -5.42
N PRO A 21 10.16 -4.33 -4.92
CA PRO A 21 10.87 -3.34 -4.10
C PRO A 21 10.77 -1.90 -4.62
N TRP A 22 11.10 -1.71 -5.90
CA TRP A 22 11.10 -0.39 -6.54
C TRP A 22 9.72 0.27 -6.60
N MET A 23 8.62 -0.51 -6.52
CA MET A 23 7.27 0.06 -6.44
C MET A 23 7.03 0.73 -5.09
N VAL A 24 7.61 0.19 -4.01
CA VAL A 24 7.57 0.81 -2.68
C VAL A 24 8.29 2.15 -2.71
N GLU A 25 9.48 2.22 -3.31
CA GLU A 25 10.22 3.49 -3.43
C GLU A 25 9.41 4.57 -4.16
N ILE A 26 8.74 4.21 -5.26
CA ILE A 26 7.88 5.12 -6.01
C ILE A 26 6.72 5.61 -5.14
N ILE A 27 6.01 4.70 -4.46
CA ILE A 27 4.86 5.04 -3.63
C ILE A 27 5.28 5.86 -2.41
N VAL A 28 6.34 5.47 -1.72
CA VAL A 28 6.86 6.20 -0.56
C VAL A 28 7.28 7.61 -0.97
N GLY A 29 8.03 7.76 -2.08
CA GLY A 29 8.41 9.07 -2.61
C GLY A 29 7.18 9.93 -2.98
N TYR A 30 6.15 9.29 -3.54
CA TYR A 30 4.87 9.94 -3.84
C TYR A 30 4.16 10.44 -2.56
N LEU A 31 4.06 9.60 -1.53
CA LEU A 31 3.44 9.94 -0.24
C LEU A 31 4.22 11.03 0.51
N PHE A 32 5.55 10.97 0.50
CA PHE A 32 6.39 12.01 1.10
C PHE A 32 6.14 13.37 0.48
N THR A 33 5.97 13.42 -0.85
CA THR A 33 5.64 14.66 -1.56
C THR A 33 4.33 15.25 -1.05
N LEU A 34 3.29 14.41 -0.91
CA LEU A 34 1.98 14.85 -0.44
C LEU A 34 1.98 15.29 1.03
N GLY A 35 2.71 14.58 1.89
CA GLY A 35 2.84 14.93 3.31
C GLY A 35 3.67 16.19 3.58
N HIS A 36 4.58 16.58 2.68
CA HIS A 36 5.49 17.73 2.83
C HIS A 36 5.05 18.98 2.06
N SER A 37 3.87 18.99 1.46
CA SER A 37 3.39 20.05 0.56
C SER A 37 3.17 21.42 1.22
N SER A 38 3.42 21.58 2.52
CA SER A 38 3.53 22.91 3.12
C SER A 38 4.77 23.69 2.66
N LYS A 39 5.75 23.04 2.01
CA LYS A 39 7.00 23.66 1.52
C LYS A 39 7.18 23.64 0.00
N THR A 40 6.46 22.81 -0.74
CA THR A 40 6.51 22.77 -2.21
C THR A 40 5.23 23.39 -2.76
N SER A 41 5.34 24.28 -3.75
CA SER A 41 4.22 24.99 -4.39
C SER A 41 3.37 24.06 -5.28
N LEU A 42 3.07 22.84 -4.84
CA LEU A 42 2.14 21.99 -5.55
C LEU A 42 0.78 22.66 -5.44
N ASP A 43 0.19 22.99 -6.58
CA ASP A 43 -1.14 23.62 -6.63
C ASP A 43 -2.14 22.79 -5.81
N ALA A 44 -2.97 23.46 -5.02
CA ALA A 44 -3.93 22.81 -4.13
C ALA A 44 -4.92 21.94 -4.92
N SER A 45 -5.24 22.33 -6.16
CA SER A 45 -6.08 21.55 -7.05
C SER A 45 -5.44 20.21 -7.43
N VAL A 46 -4.14 20.24 -7.73
CA VAL A 46 -3.32 19.09 -8.09
C VAL A 46 -3.17 18.15 -6.90
N GLN A 47 -2.97 18.69 -5.69
CA GLN A 47 -2.98 17.87 -4.47
C GLN A 47 -4.32 17.18 -4.28
N GLN A 48 -5.43 17.93 -4.34
CA GLN A 48 -6.76 17.37 -4.14
C GLN A 48 -7.09 16.26 -5.14
N GLU A 49 -6.68 16.41 -6.40
CA GLU A 49 -6.84 15.38 -7.43
C GLU A 49 -6.08 14.09 -7.10
N TYR A 50 -4.87 14.21 -6.56
CA TYR A 50 -4.05 13.07 -6.12
C TYR A 50 -4.62 12.37 -4.90
N ILE A 51 -5.15 13.15 -3.94
CA ILE A 51 -5.88 12.63 -2.79
C ILE A 51 -7.07 11.82 -3.28
N SER A 52 -7.87 12.38 -4.20
CA SER A 52 -9.04 11.71 -4.78
C SER A 52 -8.67 10.40 -5.50
N TYR A 53 -7.59 10.38 -6.29
CA TYR A 53 -7.15 9.14 -6.96
C TYR A 53 -6.81 8.02 -5.98
N LEU A 54 -6.18 8.35 -4.85
CA LEU A 54 -5.86 7.36 -3.81
C LEU A 54 -7.02 7.03 -2.88
N HIS A 55 -8.05 7.88 -2.84
CA HIS A 55 -9.30 7.59 -2.15
C HIS A 55 -10.15 6.54 -2.86
N GLU A 56 -9.87 6.23 -4.13
CA GLU A 56 -10.51 5.09 -4.79
C GLU A 56 -10.14 3.78 -4.06
N PRO A 57 -11.12 2.97 -3.63
CA PRO A 57 -10.86 1.78 -2.81
C PRO A 57 -9.83 0.81 -3.41
N ASP A 58 -9.84 0.63 -4.73
CA ASP A 58 -8.88 -0.23 -5.44
C ASP A 58 -7.45 0.31 -5.38
N ASN A 59 -7.29 1.63 -5.52
CA ASN A 59 -5.99 2.28 -5.47
C ASN A 59 -5.42 2.28 -4.06
N LEU A 60 -6.26 2.49 -3.04
CA LEU A 60 -5.86 2.38 -1.65
C LEU A 60 -5.42 0.96 -1.30
N PHE A 61 -6.23 -0.04 -1.68
CA PHE A 61 -5.92 -1.44 -1.47
C PHE A 61 -4.60 -1.84 -2.15
N THR A 62 -4.40 -1.44 -3.40
CA THR A 62 -3.19 -1.73 -4.16
C THR A 62 -1.97 -1.06 -3.53
N THR A 63 -2.09 0.22 -3.17
CA THR A 63 -1.02 0.98 -2.51
C THR A 63 -0.63 0.33 -1.19
N CYS A 64 -1.62 -0.01 -0.36
CA CYS A 64 -1.38 -0.67 0.92
C CYS A 64 -0.72 -2.03 0.74
N SER A 65 -1.17 -2.82 -0.24
CA SER A 65 -0.61 -4.14 -0.56
C SER A 65 0.85 -4.03 -1.04
N ILE A 66 1.18 -3.04 -1.86
CA ILE A 66 2.56 -2.79 -2.32
C ILE A 66 3.44 -2.41 -1.14
N LEU A 67 3.00 -1.49 -0.28
CA LEU A 67 3.76 -1.06 0.90
C LEU A 67 3.96 -2.18 1.94
N ALA A 68 3.05 -3.14 1.98
CA ALA A 68 3.16 -4.31 2.83
C ALA A 68 4.11 -5.37 2.24
N ILE A 69 3.90 -5.75 0.98
CA ILE A 69 4.56 -6.92 0.36
C ILE A 69 5.88 -6.58 -0.31
N GLY A 70 5.99 -5.38 -0.90
CA GLY A 70 7.16 -4.97 -1.65
C GLY A 70 8.39 -5.07 -0.77
N LYS A 71 9.15 -6.15 -0.93
CA LYS A 71 10.33 -6.42 -0.13
C LYS A 71 11.35 -5.31 -0.37
N SER A 72 11.99 -4.85 0.68
CA SER A 72 13.33 -4.28 0.53
C SER A 72 14.30 -5.44 0.29
N ASP A 73 15.33 -5.26 -0.54
CA ASP A 73 16.36 -6.28 -0.80
C ASP A 73 17.22 -6.60 0.46
N ILE A 74 16.84 -6.05 1.62
CA ILE A 74 17.53 -6.18 2.90
C ILE A 74 16.97 -7.40 3.67
N PRO A 75 17.79 -8.41 4.00
CA PRO A 75 17.33 -9.57 4.77
C PRO A 75 17.04 -9.21 6.25
N GLY A 76 15.97 -9.79 6.82
CA GLY A 76 15.76 -9.90 8.27
C GLY A 76 14.68 -8.99 8.88
N ASN A 77 14.73 -8.86 10.22
CA ASN A 77 13.76 -8.18 11.11
C ASN A 77 13.50 -6.69 10.76
N HIS A 78 14.25 -6.13 9.81
CA HIS A 78 14.05 -4.81 9.24
C HIS A 78 12.72 -4.69 8.46
N CYS A 79 12.22 -5.80 7.88
CA CYS A 79 10.99 -5.81 7.09
C CYS A 79 9.76 -5.37 7.91
N ARG A 80 9.61 -5.81 9.17
CA ARG A 80 8.46 -5.45 10.01
C ARG A 80 8.41 -3.96 10.34
N LYS A 81 9.56 -3.38 10.68
CA LYS A 81 9.66 -1.95 11.02
C LYS A 81 9.38 -1.09 9.79
N GLU A 82 9.94 -1.45 8.65
CA GLU A 82 9.74 -0.76 7.38
C GLU A 82 8.27 -0.78 6.93
N ILE A 83 7.61 -1.94 7.00
CA ILE A 83 6.17 -2.05 6.71
C ILE A 83 5.37 -1.11 7.62
N LYS A 84 5.65 -1.14 8.93
CA LYS A 84 4.98 -0.24 9.89
C LYS A 84 5.17 1.23 9.52
N GLU A 85 6.39 1.64 9.21
CA GLU A 85 6.70 3.01 8.82
C GLU A 85 6.00 3.40 7.51
N ASN A 86 6.05 2.55 6.49
CA ASN A 86 5.40 2.77 5.20
C ASN A 86 3.87 2.93 5.35
N ILE A 87 3.24 2.02 6.09
CA ILE A 87 1.80 2.06 6.35
C ILE A 87 1.44 3.33 7.14
N LEU A 88 2.23 3.68 8.17
CA LEU A 88 1.99 4.89 8.94
C LEU A 88 2.18 6.15 8.11
N VAL A 89 3.13 6.19 7.17
CA VAL A 89 3.27 7.32 6.23
C VAL A 89 2.00 7.46 5.41
N LEU A 90 1.49 6.39 4.80
CA LEU A 90 0.25 6.41 4.02
C LEU A 90 -0.94 6.92 4.84
N VAL A 91 -1.15 6.35 6.03
CA VAL A 91 -2.28 6.74 6.91
C VAL A 91 -2.13 8.18 7.40
N ARG A 92 -0.91 8.66 7.66
CA ARG A 92 -0.70 10.03 8.13
C ARG A 92 -1.02 11.07 7.07
N VAL A 93 -0.85 10.75 5.78
CA VAL A 93 -1.29 11.62 4.69
C VAL A 93 -2.82 11.69 4.67
N TRP A 94 -3.53 10.59 4.96
CA TRP A 94 -5.01 10.56 4.95
C TRP A 94 -5.61 9.73 6.09
N ARG A 95 -6.06 10.40 7.16
CA ARG A 95 -6.60 9.73 8.36
C ARG A 95 -8.12 9.59 8.37
N ASP A 96 -8.83 10.43 7.63
CA ASP A 96 -10.29 10.60 7.77
C ASP A 96 -11.12 9.95 6.65
N ALA A 97 -10.51 9.05 5.89
CA ALA A 97 -11.16 8.44 4.74
C ALA A 97 -11.93 7.17 5.14
N PRO A 98 -13.25 7.05 4.84
CA PRO A 98 -14.05 5.86 5.19
C PRO A 98 -13.58 4.59 4.45
N VAL A 99 -12.81 4.76 3.38
CA VAL A 99 -12.24 3.67 2.56
C VAL A 99 -11.19 2.83 3.31
N TRP A 100 -10.73 3.28 4.49
CA TRP A 100 -9.83 2.49 5.33
C TRP A 100 -10.47 1.21 5.87
N ASP A 101 -11.77 1.23 6.18
CA ASP A 101 -12.47 0.02 6.63
C ASP A 101 -12.53 -1.02 5.52
N GLU A 102 -12.86 -0.58 4.30
CA GLU A 102 -12.87 -1.44 3.13
C GLU A 102 -11.48 -1.99 2.81
N CYS A 103 -10.45 -1.14 2.83
CA CYS A 103 -9.06 -1.57 2.61
C CYS A 103 -8.64 -2.64 3.62
N ARG A 104 -8.94 -2.45 4.91
CA ARG A 104 -8.63 -3.44 5.96
C ARG A 104 -9.38 -4.76 5.73
N CYS A 105 -10.68 -4.70 5.40
CA CYS A 105 -11.46 -5.89 5.08
C CYS A 105 -10.90 -6.65 3.87
N ARG A 106 -10.49 -5.95 2.81
CA ARG A 106 -9.90 -6.59 1.62
C ARG A 106 -8.54 -7.25 1.89
N LEU A 107 -7.69 -6.63 2.72
CA LEU A 107 -6.43 -7.25 3.16
C LEU A 107 -6.70 -8.51 3.99
N GLN A 108 -7.70 -8.48 4.86
CA GLN A 108 -8.12 -9.65 5.64
C GLN A 108 -8.64 -10.78 4.73
N GLN A 109 -9.48 -10.45 3.76
CA GLN A 109 -9.98 -11.41 2.76
C GLN A 109 -8.85 -12.03 1.92
N LEU A 110 -7.85 -11.22 1.56
CA LEU A 110 -6.66 -11.70 0.86
C LEU A 110 -5.92 -12.77 1.66
N LEU A 111 -5.81 -12.62 2.98
CA LEU A 111 -5.25 -13.66 3.86
C LEU A 111 -6.13 -14.90 3.93
N GLU A 112 -7.44 -14.73 4.10
CA GLU A 112 -8.34 -15.86 4.39
C GLU A 112 -8.62 -16.73 3.17
N THR A 113 -8.81 -16.11 2.00
CA THR A 113 -9.32 -16.81 0.81
C THR A 113 -8.31 -16.91 -0.30
N ASP A 114 -7.18 -16.17 -0.22
CA ASP A 114 -6.25 -15.96 -1.34
C ASP A 114 -7.02 -15.75 -2.67
N CYS A 115 -7.96 -14.78 -2.64
CA CYS A 115 -9.13 -14.64 -3.53
C CYS A 115 -8.96 -15.11 -5.00
N ILE A 116 -7.80 -14.88 -5.62
CA ILE A 116 -7.52 -15.14 -7.05
C ILE A 116 -6.21 -15.94 -7.23
N GLY A 117 -5.75 -16.65 -6.19
CA GLY A 117 -4.44 -17.28 -6.16
C GLY A 117 -3.31 -16.25 -6.26
N PHE A 118 -3.51 -15.08 -5.66
CA PHE A 118 -2.58 -13.95 -5.72
C PHE A 118 -1.19 -14.35 -5.21
N PHE A 119 -1.13 -15.14 -4.15
CA PHE A 119 0.14 -15.65 -3.63
C PHE A 119 0.73 -16.75 -4.53
N TYR A 120 -0.12 -17.58 -5.15
CA TYR A 120 0.35 -18.70 -5.97
C TYR A 120 0.80 -18.29 -7.37
N GLN A 121 0.32 -17.17 -7.93
CA GLN A 121 0.73 -16.69 -9.24
C GLN A 121 0.79 -15.18 -9.28
N GLN A 122 2.01 -14.65 -9.39
CA GLN A 122 2.23 -13.21 -9.51
C GLN A 122 2.79 -12.87 -10.88
N ALA A 123 2.21 -11.87 -11.53
CA ALA A 123 2.74 -11.39 -12.79
C ALA A 123 4.08 -10.66 -12.58
N ASP A 124 5.01 -10.82 -13.50
CA ASP A 124 6.19 -9.98 -13.57
C ASP A 124 5.82 -8.54 -13.98
N VAL A 125 6.82 -7.66 -13.99
CA VAL A 125 6.62 -6.24 -14.32
C VAL A 125 6.12 -6.05 -15.75
N SER A 126 6.31 -7.01 -16.65
CA SER A 126 5.77 -6.95 -18.02
C SER A 126 4.32 -7.41 -18.11
N GLY A 127 3.78 -8.03 -17.06
CA GLY A 127 2.45 -8.65 -17.05
C GLY A 127 2.36 -9.93 -17.89
N ILE A 128 3.39 -10.28 -18.65
CA ILE A 128 3.38 -11.38 -19.62
C ILE A 128 3.66 -12.72 -18.92
N ARG A 129 4.59 -12.73 -17.96
CA ARG A 129 4.94 -13.97 -17.25
C ARG A 129 4.31 -13.95 -15.87
N ARG A 130 3.71 -15.08 -15.48
CA ARG A 130 3.30 -15.32 -14.10
C ARG A 130 4.27 -16.31 -13.48
N THR A 131 4.86 -15.91 -12.36
CA THR A 131 5.79 -16.74 -11.60
C THR A 131 5.06 -17.27 -10.38
N ALA A 132 5.17 -18.57 -10.16
CA ALA A 132 4.71 -19.17 -8.92
C ALA A 132 5.69 -18.84 -7.80
N LEU A 133 5.16 -18.37 -6.67
CA LEU A 133 5.96 -18.19 -5.47
C LEU A 133 6.21 -19.53 -4.78
N SER A 134 7.36 -19.66 -4.13
CA SER A 134 7.64 -20.75 -3.20
C SER A 134 6.77 -20.63 -1.94
N GLY A 135 6.61 -21.75 -1.21
CA GLY A 135 5.85 -21.75 0.05
C GLY A 135 6.40 -20.76 1.09
N ASP A 136 7.72 -20.56 1.13
CA ASP A 136 8.37 -19.61 2.03
C ASP A 136 8.06 -18.16 1.63
N GLU A 137 8.07 -17.85 0.33
CA GLU A 137 7.70 -16.54 -0.18
C GLU A 137 6.23 -16.22 0.11
N ILE A 138 5.33 -17.18 -0.09
CA ILE A 138 3.90 -17.03 0.25
C ILE A 138 3.73 -16.76 1.74
N THR A 139 4.38 -17.56 2.58
CA THR A 139 4.32 -17.40 4.05
C THR A 139 4.80 -16.02 4.46
N GLN A 140 5.91 -15.56 3.89
CA GLN A 140 6.45 -14.25 4.16
C GLN A 140 5.51 -13.12 3.72
N GLN A 141 4.93 -13.18 2.52
CA GLN A 141 3.99 -12.14 2.06
C GLN A 141 2.73 -12.08 2.94
N ARG A 142 2.24 -13.24 3.41
CA ARG A 142 1.12 -13.30 4.36
C ARG A 142 1.49 -12.66 5.69
N GLU A 143 2.68 -12.92 6.22
CA GLU A 143 3.19 -12.27 7.43
C GLU A 143 3.27 -10.74 7.25
N CYS A 144 3.77 -10.27 6.10
CA CYS A 144 3.83 -8.86 5.75
C CYS A 144 2.45 -8.19 5.77
N ILE A 145 1.43 -8.84 5.19
CA ILE A 145 0.05 -8.33 5.22
C ILE A 145 -0.52 -8.34 6.65
N CYS A 146 -0.26 -9.39 7.44
CA CYS A 146 -0.65 -9.41 8.85
C CYS A 146 -0.09 -8.20 9.60
N ILE A 147 1.20 -7.88 9.40
CA ILE A 147 1.84 -6.71 10.01
C ILE A 147 1.15 -5.41 9.58
N ALA A 148 0.79 -5.27 8.30
CA ALA A 148 0.09 -4.09 7.81
C ALA A 148 -1.29 -3.93 8.46
N ILE A 149 -2.07 -5.01 8.55
CA ILE A 149 -3.39 -5.02 9.22
C ILE A 149 -3.26 -4.68 10.70
N GLU A 150 -2.31 -5.29 11.42
CA GLU A 150 -2.03 -4.98 12.83
C GLU A 150 -1.74 -3.49 13.02
N THR A 151 -0.94 -2.91 12.12
CA THR A 151 -0.54 -1.50 12.16
C THR A 151 -1.73 -0.58 11.93
N LEU A 152 -2.57 -0.88 10.93
CA LEU A 152 -3.79 -0.12 10.66
C LEU A 152 -4.77 -0.20 11.84
N ASN A 153 -4.99 -1.39 12.38
CA ASN A 153 -5.89 -1.60 13.51
C ASN A 153 -5.44 -0.85 14.77
N ALA A 154 -4.15 -0.92 15.10
CA ALA A 154 -3.58 -0.17 16.22
C ALA A 154 -3.78 1.34 16.04
N PHE A 155 -3.45 1.87 14.85
CA PHE A 155 -3.59 3.29 14.56
C PHE A 155 -5.04 3.78 14.72
N PHE A 156 -6.01 3.08 14.11
CA PHE A 156 -7.41 3.51 14.17
C PHE A 156 -8.06 3.28 15.54
N SER A 157 -7.63 2.27 16.29
CA SER A 157 -8.10 2.07 17.68
C SER A 157 -7.65 3.21 18.59
N ASP A 158 -6.36 3.59 18.52
CA ASP A 158 -5.81 4.71 19.29
C ASP A 158 -6.45 6.04 18.87
N TRP A 159 -6.76 6.21 17.58
CA TRP A 159 -7.41 7.40 17.04
C TRP A 159 -8.85 7.55 17.55
N SER A 160 -9.63 6.47 17.54
CA SER A 160 -11.00 6.47 18.07
C SER A 160 -11.03 6.80 19.56
N TYR A 161 -10.10 6.26 20.35
CA TYR A 161 -9.95 6.58 21.76
C TYR A 161 -9.65 8.06 22.00
N ASN A 162 -8.69 8.65 21.26
CA ASN A 162 -8.31 10.06 21.42
C ASN A 162 -9.39 11.07 20.98
N ARG A 163 -10.42 10.68 20.22
CA ARG A 163 -11.55 11.54 19.85
C ARG A 163 -12.72 11.51 20.82
N SER A 164 -12.80 10.48 21.65
CA SER A 164 -13.91 10.26 22.59
C SER A 164 -13.62 10.79 24.00
N VAL A 165 -12.45 11.41 24.19
CA VAL A 165 -12.01 12.16 25.37
C VAL A 165 -11.98 13.64 25.00
#